data_AF-A0A8J3N597-F1
#
_entry.id   AF-A0A8J3N597-F1
#
_cell.length_a   1.000
_cell.length_b   1.000
_cell.length_c   1.000
_cell.angle_alpha   90.00
_cell.angle_beta   90.00
_cell.angle_gamma   90.00
#
_symmetry.space_group_name_H-M   'P 1'
#
loop_
_entity.id
_entity.type
_entity.pdbx_description
1 polymer ?
#
loop_
_entity_poly.entity_id
_entity_poly.type
_entity_poly.pdbx_seq_one_letter_code
_entity_poly.pdbx_strand_id
1 'polypeptide(L)'
;MTRETLVSIFAEATPSGSVLPLLAKIAAPTLLIRADPALGTTLDDTAWEQAKLYLSTRSQAVQLDGATHNIHRSKFDEFMQTANNFTK
;
A
#
# COMPACT_ATOMS: atom_id res chain seq x y z
N MET A 1 19.76 -16.99 -5.08
CA MET A 1 19.27 -15.61 -4.84
C MET A 1 18.25 -15.28 -5.91
N THR A 2 16.97 -15.29 -5.58
CA THR A 2 15.90 -14.79 -6.46
C THR A 2 15.97 -13.27 -6.49
N ARG A 3 15.99 -12.69 -7.68
CA ARG A 3 16.10 -11.24 -7.88
C ARG A 3 14.70 -10.64 -7.72
N GLU A 4 14.40 -10.12 -6.53
CA GLU A 4 13.15 -9.39 -6.28
C GLU A 4 13.23 -8.04 -7.01
N THR A 5 12.22 -7.73 -7.84
CA THR A 5 12.14 -6.47 -8.58
C THR A 5 11.03 -5.61 -7.98
N LEU A 6 11.41 -4.50 -7.35
CA LEU A 6 10.46 -3.51 -6.86
C LEU A 6 10.16 -2.50 -7.97
N VAL A 7 8.97 -2.56 -8.55
CA VAL A 7 8.51 -1.60 -9.57
C VAL A 7 7.66 -0.53 -8.89
N SER A 8 8.13 0.72 -8.90
CA SER A 8 7.35 1.87 -8.44
C SER A 8 6.63 2.48 -9.65
N ILE A 9 5.30 2.46 -9.65
CA ILE A 9 4.47 3.05 -10.72
C ILE A 9 3.83 4.33 -10.17
N PHE A 10 4.19 5.47 -10.75
CA PHE A 10 3.51 6.74 -10.55
C PHE A 10 2.62 6.98 -11.76
N ALA A 11 1.31 6.85 -11.61
CA ALA A 11 0.35 7.18 -12.66
C ALA A 11 -0.35 8.49 -12.30
N GLU A 12 -0.36 9.45 -13.23
CA GLU A 12 -1.26 10.60 -13.14
C GLU A 12 -2.71 10.09 -13.22
N ALA A 13 -3.51 10.42 -12.21
CA ALA A 13 -4.92 10.05 -12.19
C ALA A 13 -5.68 10.87 -13.24
N THR A 14 -6.07 10.24 -14.34
CA THR A 14 -7.12 10.77 -15.22
C THR A 14 -8.44 10.89 -14.44
N PRO A 15 -9.35 11.83 -14.79
CA PRO A 15 -10.62 11.99 -14.11
C PRO A 15 -11.58 10.85 -14.49
N SER A 16 -11.35 9.68 -13.91
CA SER A 16 -12.09 8.46 -14.21
C SER A 16 -12.44 7.75 -12.91
N GLY A 17 -13.45 8.28 -12.21
CA GLY A 17 -14.11 7.61 -11.07
C GLY A 17 -13.20 7.27 -9.89
N SER A 18 -13.78 6.62 -8.87
CA SER A 18 -13.00 6.10 -7.75
C SER A 18 -12.17 4.90 -8.24
N VAL A 19 -10.85 4.96 -8.06
CA VAL A 19 -9.91 3.89 -8.41
C VAL A 19 -9.93 2.77 -7.36
N LEU A 20 -10.38 3.07 -6.14
CA LEU A 20 -10.33 2.15 -5.00
C LEU A 20 -11.00 0.78 -5.24
N PRO A 21 -12.18 0.69 -5.89
CA PRO A 21 -12.80 -0.61 -6.18
C PRO A 21 -12.00 -1.49 -7.15
N LEU A 22 -11.01 -0.95 -7.87
CA LEU A 22 -10.15 -1.74 -8.76
C LEU A 22 -9.21 -2.68 -8.00
N LEU A 23 -8.98 -2.45 -6.69
CA LEU A 23 -8.24 -3.38 -5.84
C LEU A 23 -8.82 -4.80 -5.87
N ALA A 24 -10.15 -4.93 -5.99
CA ALA A 24 -10.84 -6.22 -6.08
C ALA A 24 -10.51 -7.02 -7.36
N LYS A 25 -9.93 -6.37 -8.37
CA LYS A 25 -9.52 -7.02 -9.63
C LYS A 25 -8.09 -7.54 -9.58
N ILE A 26 -7.33 -7.24 -8.53
CA ILE A 26 -5.95 -7.70 -8.40
C ILE A 26 -5.93 -9.17 -7.98
N ALA A 27 -5.58 -10.06 -8.92
CA ALA A 27 -5.50 -11.49 -8.67
C ALA A 27 -4.20 -11.94 -7.98
N ALA A 28 -3.14 -11.12 -8.06
CA ALA A 28 -1.85 -11.39 -7.46
C ALA A 28 -1.88 -11.10 -5.94
N PRO A 29 -1.06 -11.82 -5.13
CA PRO A 29 -0.79 -11.41 -3.76
C PRO A 29 -0.33 -9.94 -3.73
N THR A 30 -0.98 -9.12 -2.92
CA THR A 30 -0.71 -7.67 -2.84
C THR A 30 -0.41 -7.24 -1.42
N LEU A 31 0.65 -6.45 -1.25
CA LEU A 31 0.92 -5.72 -0.02
C LEU A 31 0.49 -4.26 -0.20
N LEU A 32 -0.51 -3.83 0.57
CA LEU A 32 -0.96 -2.45 0.62
C LEU A 32 -0.40 -1.78 1.88
N ILE A 33 0.36 -0.70 1.73
CA ILE A 33 0.97 0.03 2.85
C ILE A 33 0.37 1.44 2.92
N ARG A 34 -0.10 1.84 4.10
CA ARG A 34 -0.59 3.19 4.40
C ARG A 34 0.37 3.91 5.37
N ALA A 35 0.60 5.20 5.12
CA ALA A 35 1.31 6.09 6.05
C ALA A 35 0.44 6.42 7.27
N ASP A 36 1.00 7.10 8.26
CA ASP A 36 0.23 7.59 9.41
C ASP A 36 -0.82 8.61 8.95
N PRO A 37 -2.12 8.38 9.20
CA PRO A 37 -3.17 9.32 8.82
C PRO A 37 -3.00 10.69 9.47
N ALA A 38 -2.41 10.79 10.66
CA ALA A 38 -2.17 12.05 11.35
C ALA A 38 -1.07 12.90 10.69
N LEU A 39 -0.20 12.29 9.87
CA LEU A 39 0.93 12.95 9.19
C LEU A 39 0.69 13.18 7.69
N GLY A 40 -0.54 12.95 7.23
CA GLY A 40 -0.93 13.09 5.84
C GLY A 40 -0.78 11.77 5.06
N THR A 41 -1.91 11.22 4.66
CA THR A 41 -2.01 10.01 3.84
C THR A 41 -3.04 10.21 2.73
N THR A 42 -2.94 9.43 1.67
CA THR A 42 -3.90 9.47 0.54
C THR A 42 -5.20 8.75 0.87
N LEU A 43 -5.15 7.71 1.71
CA LEU A 43 -6.32 6.93 2.12
C LEU A 43 -6.76 7.38 3.52
N ASP A 44 -7.84 8.15 3.61
CA ASP A 44 -8.49 8.38 4.91
C ASP A 44 -8.99 7.06 5.54
N ASP A 45 -9.50 7.12 6.77
CA ASP A 45 -9.91 5.93 7.49
C ASP A 45 -11.06 5.18 6.80
N THR A 46 -11.98 5.89 6.17
CA THR A 46 -13.09 5.24 5.45
C THR A 46 -12.55 4.50 4.22
N ALA A 47 -11.69 5.15 3.43
CA ALA A 47 -11.06 4.57 2.26
C ALA A 47 -10.13 3.40 2.65
N TRP A 48 -9.47 3.47 3.81
CA TRP A 48 -8.62 2.39 4.32
C TRP A 48 -9.41 1.15 4.70
N GLU A 49 -10.51 1.30 5.43
CA GLU A 49 -11.39 0.18 5.73
C GLU A 49 -11.98 -0.43 4.46
N GLN A 50 -12.39 0.40 3.50
CA GLN A 50 -12.86 -0.08 2.19
C GLN A 50 -11.77 -0.81 1.40
N ALA A 51 -10.52 -0.32 1.41
CA ALA A 51 -9.40 -0.95 0.73
C ALA A 51 -9.20 -2.40 1.22
N LYS A 52 -9.25 -2.61 2.54
CA LYS A 52 -9.10 -3.93 3.16
C LYS A 52 -10.18 -4.91 2.71
N LEU A 53 -11.42 -4.44 2.49
CA LEU A 53 -12.51 -5.27 2.00
C LEU A 53 -12.34 -5.70 0.53
N TYR A 54 -11.62 -4.91 -0.27
CA TYR A 54 -11.36 -5.23 -1.67
C TYR A 54 -10.14 -6.14 -1.87
N LEU A 55 -9.26 -6.25 -0.88
CA LEU A 55 -8.07 -7.09 -1.00
C LEU A 55 -8.43 -8.58 -1.00
N SER A 56 -7.72 -9.35 -1.83
CA SER A 56 -7.86 -10.81 -1.85
C SER A 56 -7.31 -11.43 -0.56
N THR A 57 -7.73 -12.66 -0.23
CA THR A 57 -7.29 -13.37 0.98
C THR A 57 -5.79 -13.65 1.05
N ARG A 58 -5.07 -13.53 -0.08
CA ARG A 58 -3.60 -13.66 -0.17
C ARG A 58 -2.88 -12.31 -0.09
N SER A 59 -3.60 -11.24 0.21
CA SER A 59 -3.07 -9.88 0.29
C SER A 59 -3.04 -9.41 1.74
N GLN A 60 -2.20 -8.43 2.01
CA GLN A 60 -2.02 -7.86 3.34
C GLN A 60 -2.12 -6.34 3.28
N ALA A 61 -2.76 -5.75 4.29
CA ALA A 61 -2.81 -4.31 4.50
C ALA A 61 -2.05 -3.95 5.79
N VAL A 62 -1.13 -3.00 5.71
CA VAL A 62 -0.32 -2.54 6.85
C VAL A 62 -0.33 -1.02 6.92
N GLN A 63 -0.53 -0.48 8.12
CA GLN A 63 -0.27 0.92 8.42
C GLN A 63 1.06 1.04 9.15
N LEU A 64 1.85 2.05 8.81
CA LEU A 64 3.09 2.38 9.51
C LEU A 64 2.92 3.69 10.28
N ASP A 65 2.74 3.58 11.59
CA ASP A 65 2.57 4.73 12.48
C ASP A 65 3.85 5.59 12.55
N GLY A 66 3.67 6.91 12.54
CA GLY A 66 4.77 7.87 12.41
C GLY A 66 5.40 7.96 11.01
N ALA A 67 4.90 7.23 10.00
CA ALA A 67 5.35 7.40 8.62
C ALA A 67 4.65 8.59 7.95
N THR A 68 5.41 9.42 7.24
CA THR A 68 4.86 10.47 6.37
C THR A 68 4.46 9.88 5.02
N HIS A 69 3.79 10.65 4.15
CA HIS A 69 3.50 10.27 2.76
C HIS A 69 4.72 9.70 2.02
N ASN A 70 5.93 10.21 2.32
CA ASN A 70 7.18 9.62 1.86
C ASN A 70 7.66 8.53 2.84
N ILE A 71 6.91 7.42 2.92
CA ILE A 71 7.15 6.33 3.89
C ILE A 71 8.58 5.80 3.78
N HIS A 72 9.07 5.59 2.56
CA HIS A 72 10.43 5.13 2.28
C HIS A 72 11.54 6.10 2.73
N ARG A 73 11.23 7.37 3.03
CA ARG A 73 12.19 8.33 3.60
C ARG A 73 12.07 8.47 5.12
N SER A 74 10.84 8.39 5.63
CA SER A 74 10.55 8.66 7.05
C SER A 74 10.66 7.42 7.93
N LYS A 75 10.31 6.23 7.41
CA LYS A 75 10.32 4.94 8.10
C LYS A 75 10.91 3.86 7.20
N PHE A 76 12.12 4.10 6.67
CA PHE A 76 12.76 3.21 5.70
C PHE A 76 12.90 1.77 6.21
N ASP A 77 13.43 1.59 7.41
CA ASP A 77 13.69 0.24 7.95
C ASP A 77 12.40 -0.55 8.16
N GLU A 78 11.37 0.07 8.74
CA GLU A 78 10.04 -0.53 8.94
C GLU A 78 9.35 -0.85 7.61
N PHE A 79 9.45 0.06 6.62
CA PHE A 79 8.97 -0.18 5.26
C PHE A 79 9.66 -1.39 4.62
N MET A 80 10.99 -1.44 4.65
CA MET A 80 11.76 -2.55 4.07
C MET A 80 11.50 -3.86 4.79
N GLN A 81 11.37 -3.84 6.12
CA GLN A 81 11.01 -5.03 6.89
C GLN A 81 9.62 -5.54 6.50
N THR A 82 8.65 -4.64 6.33
CA THR A 82 7.28 -4.99 5.91
C THR A 82 7.27 -5.60 4.51
N ALA A 83 8.01 -5.00 3.57
CA ALA A 83 8.14 -5.54 2.21
C ALA A 83 8.82 -6.92 2.21
N ASN A 84 9.95 -7.07 2.91
CA ASN A 84 10.70 -8.33 2.97
C ASN A 84 9.94 -9.46 3.67
N ASN A 85 9.05 -9.15 4.61
CA ASN A 85 8.23 -10.16 5.27
C ASN A 85 7.10 -10.68 4.38
N PHE A 86 6.66 -9.86 3.42
CA PHE A 86 5.62 -10.25 2.46
C PHE A 86 6.15 -11.12 1.31
N THR A 87 7.44 -10.98 0.95
CA THR A 87 8.05 -11.76 -0.14
C THR A 87 8.62 -13.12 0.29
N LYS A 88 8.65 -13.39 1.60
CA LYS A 88 9.07 -14.68 2.19
C LYS A 88 7.91 -15.66 2.24
#